data_AF-A0A239EZS2-F1
#
_entry.id   AF-A0A239EZS2-F1
#
_cell.length_a   1.000
_cell.length_b   1.000
_cell.length_c   1.000
_cell.angle_alpha   90.00
_cell.angle_beta   90.00
_cell.angle_gamma   90.00
#
_symmetry.space_group_name_H-M   'P 1'
#
loop_
_entity.id
_entity.type
_entity.pdbx_description
1 polymer ?
#
loop_
_entity_poly.entity_id
_entity_poly.type
_entity_poly.pdbx_seq_one_letter_code
_entity_poly.pdbx_strand_id
1 'polypeptide(L)'
;MLKFFKKKPKEKQPPQLLDIDGHLIMEGDEVIAQRYELGKCKVELEGLQYFYVSQHSGQKVSYVKMIDAITGHQKVKKVGS
;
A
#
# COMPACT_ATOMS: atom_id res chain seq x y z
N MET A 1 -37.37 21.94 12.46
CA MET A 1 -36.47 21.09 13.29
C MET A 1 -35.33 20.57 12.43
N LEU A 2 -34.11 21.03 12.66
CA LEU A 2 -32.92 20.62 11.89
C LEU A 2 -32.31 19.37 12.53
N LYS A 3 -32.41 18.22 11.85
CA LYS A 3 -31.78 16.96 12.31
C LYS A 3 -30.26 17.08 12.13
N PHE A 4 -29.56 17.33 13.23
CA PHE A 4 -28.09 17.23 13.30
C PHE A 4 -27.66 15.76 13.15
N PHE A 5 -27.19 15.40 11.95
CA PHE A 5 -26.51 14.13 11.71
C PHE A 5 -25.27 14.04 12.61
N LYS A 6 -25.35 13.25 13.68
CA LYS A 6 -24.19 12.87 14.49
C LYS A 6 -23.22 12.12 13.59
N LYS A 7 -22.07 12.72 13.27
CA LYS A 7 -20.97 12.03 12.59
C LYS A 7 -20.52 10.89 13.49
N LYS A 8 -20.67 9.64 13.03
CA LYS A 8 -20.09 8.48 13.71
C LYS A 8 -18.57 8.68 13.80
N PRO A 9 -17.92 8.28 14.89
CA PRO A 9 -16.46 8.32 14.98
C PRO A 9 -15.90 7.50 13.81
N LYS A 10 -15.07 8.14 12.96
CA LYS A 10 -14.38 7.43 11.89
C LYS A 10 -13.35 6.53 12.52
N GLU A 11 -13.55 5.22 12.41
CA GLU A 11 -12.50 4.25 12.69
C GLU A 11 -11.29 4.55 11.80
N LYS A 12 -10.08 4.44 12.36
CA LYS A 12 -8.86 4.68 11.62
C LYS A 12 -8.72 3.58 10.57
N GLN A 13 -8.73 3.97 9.29
CA GLN A 13 -8.51 3.07 8.17
C GLN A 13 -7.07 3.18 7.67
N PRO A 14 -6.49 2.09 7.14
CA PRO A 14 -5.18 2.16 6.51
C PRO A 14 -5.23 3.06 5.26
N PRO A 15 -4.10 3.64 4.86
CA PRO A 15 -4.03 4.53 3.70
C PRO A 15 -4.31 3.76 2.40
N GLN A 16 -5.06 4.34 1.48
CA GLN A 16 -5.23 3.73 0.16
C GLN A 16 -3.94 3.90 -0.65
N LEU A 17 -3.40 2.79 -1.15
CA LEU A 17 -2.18 2.77 -1.94
C LEU A 17 -2.51 2.45 -3.40
N LEU A 18 -1.89 3.19 -4.31
CA LEU A 18 -1.96 2.93 -5.74
C LEU A 18 -0.58 2.50 -6.23
N ASP A 19 -0.54 1.57 -7.17
CA ASP A 19 0.68 1.19 -7.87
C ASP A 19 1.09 2.26 -8.90
N ILE A 20 2.21 2.03 -9.58
CA ILE A 20 2.72 2.97 -10.59
C ILE A 20 1.75 3.22 -11.74
N ASP A 21 0.88 2.26 -12.05
CA ASP A 21 -0.12 2.32 -13.12
C ASP A 21 -1.49 2.85 -12.61
N GLY A 22 -1.61 3.13 -11.30
CA GLY A 22 -2.83 3.64 -10.67
C GLY A 22 -3.79 2.56 -10.17
N HIS A 23 -3.38 1.29 -10.11
CA HIS A 23 -4.18 0.20 -9.58
C HIS A 23 -4.14 0.17 -8.05
N LEU A 24 -5.29 -0.12 -7.43
CA LEU A 24 -5.38 -0.25 -5.98
C LEU A 24 -4.58 -1.45 -5.48
N ILE A 25 -3.75 -1.18 -4.46
CA ILE A 25 -2.98 -2.18 -3.73
C ILE A 25 -3.71 -2.48 -2.41
N MET A 26 -3.93 -3.76 -2.15
CA MET A 26 -4.55 -4.28 -0.94
C MET A 26 -3.63 -5.27 -0.24
N GLU A 27 -3.95 -5.59 1.01
CA GLU A 27 -3.27 -6.67 1.74
C GLU A 27 -3.42 -7.99 0.98
N GLY A 28 -2.32 -8.75 0.91
CA GLY A 28 -2.28 -10.03 0.22
C GLY A 28 -1.96 -9.95 -1.28
N ASP A 29 -1.98 -8.75 -1.88
CA ASP A 29 -1.59 -8.57 -3.27
C ASP A 29 -0.12 -8.94 -3.49
N GLU A 30 0.17 -9.43 -4.70
CA GLU A 30 1.53 -9.60 -5.19
C GLU A 30 1.93 -8.40 -6.05
N VAL A 31 3.09 -7.83 -5.78
CA VAL A 31 3.62 -6.69 -6.51
C VAL A 31 5.08 -6.90 -6.88
N ILE A 32 5.54 -6.29 -7.96
CA ILE A 32 6.96 -6.19 -8.31
C ILE A 32 7.47 -4.85 -7.84
N ALA A 33 8.39 -4.86 -6.88
CA ALA A 33 9.04 -3.67 -6.37
C ALA A 33 10.10 -3.16 -7.35
N GLN A 34 10.08 -1.85 -7.60
CA GLN A 34 11.06 -1.17 -8.46
C GLN A 34 12.15 -0.45 -7.64
N ARG A 35 12.18 -0.65 -6.33
CA ARG A 35 13.19 -0.09 -5.41
C ARG A 35 13.80 -1.18 -4.55
N TYR A 36 15.01 -0.90 -4.05
CA TYR A 36 15.75 -1.73 -3.10
C TYR A 36 15.96 -3.18 -3.56
N GLU A 37 15.90 -3.44 -4.87
CA GLU A 37 16.11 -4.76 -5.48
C GLU A 37 15.28 -5.90 -4.87
N LEU A 38 14.11 -5.57 -4.29
CA LEU A 38 13.25 -6.56 -3.60
C LEU A 38 12.61 -7.57 -4.55
N GLY A 39 12.47 -7.22 -5.84
CA GLY A 39 11.82 -8.06 -6.84
C GLY A 39 10.35 -8.31 -6.54
N LYS A 40 9.92 -9.58 -6.60
CA LYS A 40 8.54 -9.98 -6.27
C LYS A 40 8.30 -9.86 -4.77
N CYS A 41 7.26 -9.14 -4.39
CA CYS A 41 6.89 -8.86 -3.02
C CYS A 41 5.45 -9.24 -2.75
N LYS A 42 5.18 -9.69 -1.53
CA LYS A 42 3.84 -9.80 -0.98
C LYS A 42 3.53 -8.56 -0.15
N VAL A 43 2.31 -8.04 -0.27
CA VAL A 43 1.82 -6.93 0.52
C VAL A 43 1.23 -7.44 1.82
N GLU A 44 1.75 -6.96 2.94
CA GLU A 44 1.28 -7.28 4.29
C GLU A 44 0.79 -6.00 4.97
N LEU A 45 -0.28 -6.11 5.76
CA LEU A 45 -0.82 -5.01 6.54
C LEU A 45 -0.62 -5.29 8.03
N GLU A 46 0.19 -4.48 8.69
CA GLU A 46 0.38 -4.58 10.14
C GLU A 46 -0.27 -3.38 10.82
N GLY A 47 -1.40 -3.62 11.45
CA GLY A 47 -2.24 -2.58 12.04
C GLY A 47 -2.81 -1.65 10.97
N LEU A 48 -2.15 -0.51 10.73
CA LEU A 48 -2.57 0.51 9.76
C LEU A 48 -1.46 0.85 8.75
N GLN A 49 -0.38 0.07 8.72
CA GLN A 49 0.77 0.33 7.86
C GLN A 49 1.02 -0.86 6.93
N TYR A 50 1.18 -0.55 5.65
CA TYR A 50 1.54 -1.55 4.65
C TYR A 50 3.04 -1.80 4.62
N PHE A 51 3.39 -3.05 4.36
CA PHE A 51 4.75 -3.51 4.15
C PHE A 51 4.83 -4.36 2.91
N TYR A 52 5.95 -4.22 2.19
CA TYR A 52 6.31 -5.07 1.08
C TYR A 52 7.38 -6.04 1.56
N VAL A 53 7.06 -7.34 1.52
CA VAL A 53 7.97 -8.41 1.91
C VAL A 53 8.46 -9.12 0.65
N SER A 54 9.76 -9.03 0.38
CA SER A 54 10.38 -9.74 -0.74
C SER A 54 10.20 -11.24 -0.56
N GLN A 55 9.65 -11.91 -1.56
CA GLN A 55 9.55 -13.37 -1.59
C GLN A 55 10.91 -14.04 -1.81
N HIS A 56 11.91 -13.30 -2.30
CA HIS A 56 13.24 -13.85 -2.58
C HIS A 56 14.18 -13.73 -1.38
N SER A 57 14.31 -12.53 -0.81
CA SER A 57 15.25 -12.25 0.28
C SER A 57 14.62 -12.26 1.67
N GLY A 58 13.28 -12.23 1.76
CA GLY A 58 12.56 -12.01 3.02
C GLY A 58 12.66 -10.57 3.53
N GLN A 59 13.32 -9.67 2.79
CA GLN A 59 13.48 -8.29 3.20
C GLN A 59 12.14 -7.56 3.23
N LYS A 60 11.88 -6.86 4.33
CA LYS A 60 10.65 -6.13 4.58
C LYS A 60 10.86 -4.63 4.50
N VAL A 61 10.06 -3.95 3.70
CA VAL A 61 10.15 -2.50 3.47
C VAL A 61 8.79 -1.83 3.67
N SER A 62 8.75 -0.77 4.45
CA SER A 62 7.55 0.03 4.68
C SER A 62 7.12 0.78 3.42
N TYR A 63 5.81 0.86 3.18
CA TYR A 63 5.24 1.57 2.03
C TYR A 63 5.69 3.04 1.93
N VAL A 64 5.97 3.70 3.06
CA VAL A 64 6.44 5.09 3.08
C VAL A 64 7.74 5.26 2.28
N LYS A 65 8.61 4.24 2.29
CA LYS A 65 9.88 4.25 1.54
C LYS A 65 9.71 3.98 0.04
N MET A 66 8.51 3.60 -0.38
CA MET A 66 8.17 3.21 -1.74
C MET A 66 7.35 4.28 -2.47
N ILE A 67 6.91 5.34 -1.78
CA ILE A 67 6.20 6.47 -2.39
C ILE A 67 7.11 7.18 -3.40
N ASP A 68 6.57 7.42 -4.59
CA ASP A 68 7.14 8.32 -5.59
C ASP A 68 6.90 9.78 -5.20
N ALA A 69 7.95 10.60 -5.28
CA ALA A 69 7.87 11.99 -4.85
C ALA A 69 7.05 12.89 -5.81
N ILE A 70 6.87 12.48 -7.06
CA ILE A 70 6.19 13.26 -8.10
C ILE A 70 4.71 12.90 -8.14
N THR A 71 4.37 11.61 -8.19
CA THR A 71 2.98 11.13 -8.34
C THR A 71 2.31 10.77 -7.02
N GLY A 72 3.07 10.51 -5.96
CA GLY A 72 2.56 9.96 -4.71
C GLY A 72 2.15 8.48 -4.78
N HIS A 73 2.25 7.87 -5.97
CA HIS A 73 1.98 6.44 -6.14
C HIS A 73 3.13 5.60 -5.59
N GLN A 74 2.88 4.32 -5.37
CA GLN A 74 3.91 3.39 -4.95
C GLN A 74 4.79 3.01 -6.14
N LYS A 75 6.12 2.97 -5.93
CA LYS A 75 7.13 2.44 -6.88
C LYS A 75 7.10 0.92 -6.95
N VAL A 76 5.91 0.38 -7.12
CA VAL A 76 5.64 -1.04 -7.31
C VAL A 76 4.65 -1.18 -8.45
N LYS A 77 4.63 -2.36 -9.08
CA LYS A 77 3.64 -2.72 -10.09
C LYS A 77 2.88 -3.94 -9.62
N LYS A 78 1.54 -3.89 -9.61
CA LYS A 78 0.73 -5.03 -9.19
C LYS A 78 0.82 -6.15 -10.23
N VAL A 79 0.92 -7.39 -9.75
CA VAL A 79 0.96 -8.60 -10.59
C VAL A 79 -0.45 -9.13 -10.73
N GLY A 80 -0.88 -9.42 -11.96
CA GLY A 80 -2.23 -9.92 -12.24
C GLY A 80 -3.33 -8.85 -12.22
N SER A 81 -2.97 -7.60 -12.55
CA SER A 81 -3.92 -6.49 -12.80
C SER A 81 -4.57 -6.62 -14.18
#